data_AF-J4TD21-F1
#
_entry.id   AF-J4TD21-F1
#
_cell.length_a   1.000
_cell.length_b   1.000
_cell.length_c   1.000
_cell.angle_alpha   90.00
_cell.angle_beta   90.00
_cell.angle_gamma   90.00
#
_symmetry.space_group_name_H-M   'P 1'
#
loop_
_entity.id
_entity.type
_entity.pdbx_description
1 polymer ?
#
loop_
_entity_poly.entity_id
_entity_poly.type
_entity_poly.pdbx_seq_one_letter_code
_entity_poly.pdbx_strand_id
1 'polypeptide(L)'
;MRKLFVMSLAALLVMASAMPTFAIGEGLEKDDGGYYFEKDNGERARNEWVYVEYEGKGYWYYMTDYGYPLRSAITPDGYKVNSNGHWIDEGNLSSDSYEYDKDYMLFISNLVFDDFYDNNPISSGLNKKRENFSSADKALITYAYVYFKKDSRISEKRSGRYDLYNVVSKDNLMSIMKDLTGSSNETDMQEFAKYGTLKGDTYWVQAGGSFGAAGDSYLSDKNIQLSIEGNRVKITGDVLRYQANSGYVPIKKYNAYFTISDAPQLGFLRFDELNIQ
;
A
#
# COMPACT_ATOMS: atom_id res chain seq x y z
N MET A 1 5.21 18.08 20.67
CA MET A 1 5.46 17.28 19.44
C MET A 1 5.28 15.82 19.81
N ARG A 2 4.18 15.19 19.39
CA ARG A 2 4.02 13.74 19.54
C ARG A 2 5.15 13.10 18.71
N LYS A 3 5.99 12.28 19.35
CA LYS A 3 6.92 11.41 18.63
C LYS A 3 6.04 10.36 17.96
N LEU A 4 5.84 10.50 16.67
CA LEU A 4 5.22 9.44 15.87
C LEU A 4 6.29 8.39 15.68
N PHE A 5 5.92 7.14 15.89
CA PHE A 5 6.78 5.97 15.81
C PHE A 5 6.26 5.13 14.64
N VAL A 6 7.02 5.11 13.55
CA VAL A 6 6.92 4.24 12.39
C VAL A 6 8.37 4.04 11.98
N MET A 7 8.80 2.80 11.73
CA MET A 7 10.17 2.61 11.27
C MET A 7 10.49 3.52 10.07
N SER A 8 11.62 4.21 10.18
CA SER A 8 12.44 4.43 8.99
C SER A 8 12.74 3.04 8.45
N LEU A 9 12.20 2.70 7.28
CA LEU A 9 12.69 1.61 6.46
C LEU A 9 14.10 2.00 6.00
N ALA A 10 15.07 1.99 6.91
CA ALA A 10 16.49 2.16 6.63
C ALA A 10 17.05 0.82 6.16
N ALA A 11 16.52 0.38 5.01
CA ALA A 11 17.23 -0.46 4.08
C ALA A 11 17.22 0.33 2.76
N LEU A 12 18.34 0.99 2.46
CA LEU A 12 18.77 1.43 1.13
C LEU A 12 17.62 1.68 0.12
N LEU A 13 16.98 2.86 0.19
CA LEU A 13 16.23 3.37 -0.98
C LEU A 13 17.20 3.98 -2.00
N VAL A 14 18.27 3.25 -2.37
CA VAL A 14 18.65 3.25 -3.79
C VAL A 14 17.62 2.34 -4.45
N MET A 15 16.37 2.80 -4.53
CA MET A 15 15.52 2.38 -5.62
C MET A 15 16.01 3.15 -6.85
N ALA A 16 17.19 2.77 -7.35
CA ALA A 16 17.22 2.43 -8.77
C ALA A 16 15.99 1.54 -8.94
N SER A 17 15.06 1.90 -9.80
CA SER A 17 13.89 1.09 -10.12
C SER A 17 14.37 -0.31 -10.52
N ALA A 18 14.66 -1.14 -9.53
CA ALA A 18 14.72 -2.58 -9.62
C ALA A 18 13.25 -2.90 -9.83
N MET A 19 12.85 -2.82 -11.10
CA MET A 19 11.57 -3.34 -11.54
C MET A 19 11.45 -4.71 -10.87
N PRO A 20 10.34 -4.98 -10.13
CA PRO A 20 10.16 -6.28 -9.52
C PRO A 20 10.45 -7.33 -10.59
N THR A 21 11.36 -8.25 -10.28
CA THR A 21 11.71 -9.38 -11.14
C THR A 21 10.42 -10.00 -11.61
N PHE A 22 10.11 -9.80 -12.88
CA PHE A 22 8.80 -10.06 -13.46
C PHE A 22 8.42 -11.52 -13.24
N ALA A 23 7.17 -11.77 -12.87
CA ALA A 23 6.48 -12.97 -13.30
C ALA A 23 6.31 -12.87 -14.83
N ILE A 24 7.36 -13.16 -15.59
CA ILE A 24 7.29 -13.19 -17.07
C ILE A 24 6.56 -14.47 -17.42
N GLY A 25 5.24 -14.41 -17.57
CA GLY A 25 4.51 -15.54 -18.11
C GLY A 25 5.09 -15.99 -19.45
N GLU A 26 5.15 -17.30 -19.62
CA GLU A 26 5.42 -17.93 -20.90
C GLU A 26 4.41 -17.38 -21.91
N GLY A 27 4.89 -16.60 -22.89
CA GLY A 27 4.06 -15.92 -23.89
C GLY A 27 4.16 -14.40 -23.92
N LEU A 28 4.88 -13.75 -22.98
CA LEU A 28 5.25 -12.34 -23.11
C LEU A 28 6.67 -12.17 -23.65
N GLU A 29 6.79 -11.43 -24.75
CA GLU A 29 8.06 -11.03 -25.36
C GLU A 29 8.47 -9.63 -24.90
N LYS A 30 9.74 -9.24 -25.10
CA LYS A 30 10.28 -7.96 -24.64
C LYS A 30 10.99 -7.19 -25.74
N ASP A 31 10.68 -5.89 -25.85
CA ASP A 31 11.42 -4.92 -26.65
C ASP A 31 11.84 -3.69 -25.82
N ASP A 32 12.35 -2.65 -26.48
CA ASP A 32 12.80 -1.41 -25.85
C ASP A 32 11.67 -0.63 -25.15
N GLY A 33 10.41 -0.83 -25.57
CA GLY A 33 9.25 -0.17 -24.98
C GLY A 33 8.61 -0.95 -23.84
N GLY A 34 8.84 -2.26 -23.75
CA GLY A 34 8.36 -3.10 -22.65
C GLY A 34 8.02 -4.53 -23.08
N TYR A 35 7.18 -5.17 -22.26
CA TYR A 35 6.68 -6.52 -22.56
C TYR A 35 5.44 -6.44 -23.45
N TYR A 36 5.34 -7.29 -24.46
CA TYR A 36 4.19 -7.39 -25.35
C TYR A 36 3.78 -8.84 -25.55
N PHE A 37 2.57 -9.05 -26.06
CA PHE A 37 2.07 -10.36 -26.45
C PHE A 37 1.97 -10.43 -27.97
N GLU A 38 2.64 -11.40 -28.59
CA GLU A 38 2.50 -11.72 -30.01
C GLU A 38 1.45 -12.82 -30.19
N LYS A 39 0.45 -12.56 -31.02
CA LYS A 39 -0.58 -13.54 -31.36
C LYS A 39 -0.02 -14.53 -32.40
N ASP A 40 -0.68 -15.67 -32.57
CA ASP A 40 -0.27 -16.71 -33.54
C ASP A 40 -0.10 -16.21 -35.00
N ASN A 41 -0.77 -15.11 -35.36
CA ASN A 41 -0.67 -14.49 -36.68
C ASN A 41 0.53 -13.52 -36.83
N GLY A 42 1.40 -13.41 -35.82
CA GLY A 42 2.56 -12.52 -35.79
C GLY A 42 2.24 -11.05 -35.46
N GLU A 43 0.97 -10.72 -35.17
CA GLU A 43 0.60 -9.37 -34.77
C GLU A 43 0.68 -9.21 -33.25
N ARG A 44 1.03 -8.00 -32.80
CA ARG A 44 0.95 -7.65 -31.38
C ARG A 44 -0.49 -7.45 -30.93
N ALA A 45 -0.83 -7.98 -29.76
CA ALA A 45 -2.13 -7.76 -29.13
C ALA A 45 -2.29 -6.29 -28.72
N ARG A 46 -3.46 -5.69 -28.99
CA ARG A 46 -3.76 -4.28 -28.71
C ARG A 46 -5.24 -4.06 -28.40
N ASN A 47 -5.53 -3.29 -27.35
CA ASN A 47 -6.89 -3.03 -26.85
C ASN A 47 -7.69 -4.32 -26.58
N GLU A 48 -7.02 -5.35 -26.08
CA GLU A 48 -7.60 -6.68 -25.89
C GLU A 48 -7.00 -7.38 -24.66
N TRP A 49 -7.73 -8.37 -24.15
CA TRP A 49 -7.26 -9.24 -23.07
C TRP A 49 -6.47 -10.42 -23.62
N VAL A 50 -5.35 -10.73 -22.99
CA VAL A 50 -4.55 -11.92 -23.27
C VAL A 50 -4.36 -12.75 -22.01
N TYR A 51 -4.36 -14.07 -22.17
CA TYR A 51 -4.11 -15.02 -21.10
C TYR A 51 -2.70 -15.57 -21.24
N VAL A 52 -1.94 -15.56 -20.15
CA VAL A 52 -0.55 -15.99 -20.12
C VAL A 52 -0.32 -16.90 -18.93
N GLU A 53 0.33 -18.03 -19.15
CA GLU A 53 0.69 -18.97 -18.07
C GLU A 53 2.08 -18.66 -17.51
N TYR A 54 2.24 -18.68 -16.20
CA TYR A 54 3.50 -18.51 -15.49
C TYR A 54 3.55 -19.42 -14.27
N GLU A 55 4.59 -20.24 -14.15
CA GLU A 55 4.79 -21.15 -13.00
C GLU A 55 3.56 -22.03 -12.71
N GLY A 56 2.86 -22.49 -13.76
CA GLY A 56 1.66 -23.33 -13.65
C GLY A 56 0.39 -22.58 -13.23
N LYS A 57 0.39 -21.25 -13.35
CA LYS A 57 -0.74 -20.37 -13.02
C LYS A 57 -1.08 -19.48 -14.20
N GLY A 58 -2.35 -19.15 -14.38
CA GLY A 58 -2.81 -18.29 -15.47
C GLY A 58 -3.08 -16.87 -15.03
N TYR A 59 -2.65 -15.90 -15.85
CA TYR A 59 -2.87 -14.48 -15.60
C TYR A 59 -3.47 -13.81 -16.83
N TRP A 60 -4.48 -12.97 -16.59
CA TRP A 60 -5.06 -12.12 -17.61
C TRP A 60 -4.40 -10.74 -17.59
N TYR A 61 -3.98 -10.28 -18.77
CA TYR A 61 -3.41 -8.96 -19.00
C TYR A 61 -4.25 -8.19 -20.01
N TYR A 62 -4.54 -6.92 -19.72
CA TYR A 62 -5.15 -6.04 -20.71
C TYR A 62 -4.06 -5.30 -21.49
N MET A 63 -4.03 -5.47 -22.81
CA MET A 63 -3.06 -4.85 -23.68
C MET A 63 -3.56 -3.48 -24.13
N THR A 64 -2.74 -2.45 -23.92
CA THR A 64 -3.01 -1.08 -24.37
C THR A 64 -3.04 -0.97 -25.91
N ASP A 65 -3.45 0.19 -26.42
CA ASP A 65 -3.37 0.53 -27.85
C ASP A 65 -1.93 0.53 -28.39
N TYR A 66 -0.94 0.81 -27.53
CA TYR A 66 0.49 0.70 -27.86
C TYR A 66 1.01 -0.75 -27.86
N GLY A 67 0.23 -1.71 -27.35
CA GLY A 67 0.57 -3.13 -27.32
C GLY A 67 1.37 -3.59 -26.10
N TYR A 68 1.34 -2.81 -25.03
CA TYR A 68 1.97 -3.13 -23.74
C TYR A 68 0.90 -3.35 -22.65
N PRO A 69 1.12 -4.23 -21.66
CA PRO A 69 0.17 -4.46 -20.57
C PRO A 69 -0.11 -3.19 -19.76
N LEU A 70 -1.40 -2.94 -19.52
CA LEU A 70 -1.85 -1.93 -18.57
C LEU A 70 -1.52 -2.38 -17.13
N ARG A 71 -1.16 -1.45 -16.25
CA ARG A 71 -0.75 -1.74 -14.86
C ARG A 71 -1.32 -0.71 -13.91
N SER A 72 -1.63 -1.14 -12.69
CA SER A 72 -2.16 -0.28 -11.62
C SER A 72 -3.26 0.66 -12.16
N ALA A 73 -4.27 0.08 -12.80
CA ALA A 73 -5.29 0.85 -13.49
C ALA A 73 -6.60 0.09 -13.62
N ILE A 74 -7.65 0.84 -13.92
CA ILE A 74 -8.94 0.29 -14.33
C ILE A 74 -8.94 0.29 -15.86
N THR A 75 -9.23 -0.85 -16.46
CA THR A 75 -9.30 -1.04 -17.91
C THR A 75 -10.52 -0.30 -18.49
N PRO A 76 -10.54 -0.02 -19.81
CA PRO A 76 -11.67 0.68 -20.44
C PRO A 76 -13.03 -0.01 -20.26
N ASP A 77 -13.03 -1.34 -20.12
CA ASP A 77 -14.20 -2.18 -19.84
C ASP A 77 -14.51 -2.34 -18.34
N GLY A 78 -13.75 -1.67 -17.46
CA GLY A 78 -14.09 -1.50 -16.03
C GLY A 78 -13.45 -2.50 -15.06
N TYR A 79 -12.55 -3.36 -15.52
CA TYR A 79 -11.84 -4.32 -14.66
C TYR A 79 -10.56 -3.73 -14.07
N LYS A 80 -10.08 -4.30 -12.97
CA LYS A 80 -8.89 -3.82 -12.24
C LYS A 80 -7.69 -4.67 -12.59
N VAL A 81 -6.57 -4.03 -12.97
CA VAL A 81 -5.27 -4.70 -13.17
C VAL A 81 -4.25 -4.22 -12.16
N ASN A 82 -3.63 -5.14 -11.42
CA ASN A 82 -2.70 -4.81 -10.34
C ASN A 82 -1.36 -4.22 -10.85
N SER A 83 -0.38 -4.02 -9.97
CA SER A 83 0.94 -3.47 -10.32
C SER A 83 1.76 -4.35 -11.26
N ASN A 84 1.47 -5.66 -11.28
CA ASN A 84 2.05 -6.60 -12.23
C ASN A 84 1.30 -6.62 -13.57
N GLY A 85 0.11 -6.02 -13.64
CA GLY A 85 -0.76 -6.01 -14.82
C GLY A 85 -1.78 -7.16 -14.85
N HIS A 86 -1.84 -7.95 -13.78
CA HIS A 86 -2.78 -9.07 -13.66
C HIS A 86 -4.17 -8.55 -13.33
N TRP A 87 -5.20 -9.07 -13.99
CA TRP A 87 -6.58 -8.87 -13.59
C TRP A 87 -6.83 -9.34 -12.15
N ILE A 88 -7.51 -8.52 -11.37
CA ILE A 88 -8.04 -8.88 -10.05
C ILE A 88 -9.49 -9.33 -10.22
N ASP A 89 -9.73 -10.64 -10.11
CA ASP A 89 -11.09 -11.20 -10.14
C ASP A 89 -11.79 -10.97 -8.78
N GLU A 90 -12.50 -9.85 -8.66
CA GLU A 90 -13.23 -9.48 -7.44
C GLU A 90 -14.32 -10.49 -7.06
N GLY A 91 -14.80 -11.30 -8.01
CA GLY A 91 -15.76 -12.37 -7.75
C GLY A 91 -15.12 -13.64 -7.18
N ASN A 92 -13.81 -13.81 -7.36
CA ASN A 92 -13.07 -15.00 -6.97
C ASN A 92 -11.62 -14.67 -6.57
N LEU A 93 -11.48 -13.88 -5.50
CA LEU A 93 -10.16 -13.51 -4.98
C LEU A 93 -9.31 -14.75 -4.68
N SER A 94 -8.04 -14.69 -5.05
CA SER A 94 -7.09 -15.78 -4.81
C SER A 94 -6.08 -15.41 -3.70
N SER A 95 -5.32 -16.38 -3.22
CA SER A 95 -4.19 -16.12 -2.29
C SER A 95 -2.84 -16.08 -3.00
N ASP A 96 -2.85 -15.77 -4.30
CA ASP A 96 -1.64 -15.66 -5.09
C ASP A 96 -0.76 -14.49 -4.60
N SER A 97 0.51 -14.79 -4.32
CA SER A 97 1.49 -13.79 -3.93
C SER A 97 1.77 -12.74 -5.01
N TYR A 98 1.46 -13.01 -6.28
CA TYR A 98 1.62 -12.03 -7.37
C TYR A 98 0.42 -11.10 -7.54
N GLU A 99 -0.70 -11.34 -6.82
CA GLU A 99 -1.89 -10.50 -6.93
C GLU A 99 -1.83 -9.26 -6.03
N TYR A 100 -1.25 -9.38 -4.83
CA TYR A 100 -1.35 -8.37 -3.77
C TYR A 100 0.00 -7.91 -3.23
N ASP A 101 0.15 -6.61 -3.01
CA ASP A 101 1.33 -6.01 -2.39
C ASP A 101 1.29 -6.20 -0.87
N LYS A 102 1.91 -7.28 -0.39
CA LYS A 102 2.00 -7.61 1.04
C LYS A 102 2.78 -6.56 1.83
N ASP A 103 3.75 -5.88 1.21
CA ASP A 103 4.53 -4.85 1.89
C ASP A 103 3.67 -3.61 2.15
N TYR A 104 2.83 -3.22 1.19
CA TYR A 104 1.81 -2.20 1.39
C TYR A 104 0.78 -2.60 2.46
N MET A 105 0.27 -3.84 2.42
CA MET A 105 -0.66 -4.32 3.44
C MET A 105 -0.04 -4.29 4.84
N LEU A 106 1.21 -4.76 4.99
CA LEU A 106 1.94 -4.71 6.25
C LEU A 106 2.20 -3.26 6.70
N PHE A 107 2.57 -2.37 5.78
CA PHE A 107 2.79 -0.96 6.06
C PHE A 107 1.56 -0.32 6.67
N ILE A 108 0.39 -0.42 6.02
CA ILE A 108 -0.86 0.14 6.55
C ILE A 108 -1.23 -0.52 7.89
N SER A 109 -1.04 -1.84 8.02
CA SER A 109 -1.34 -2.56 9.25
C SER A 109 -0.48 -2.09 10.43
N ASN A 110 0.80 -1.77 10.21
CA ASN A 110 1.67 -1.20 11.24
C ASN A 110 1.22 0.21 11.64
N LEU A 111 0.83 1.07 10.69
CA LEU A 111 0.31 2.41 11.03
C LEU A 111 -0.93 2.34 11.94
N VAL A 112 -1.80 1.37 11.68
CA VAL A 112 -2.95 1.12 12.55
C VAL A 112 -2.46 0.57 13.89
N PHE A 113 -1.56 -0.41 13.90
CA PHE A 113 -1.01 -0.99 15.12
C PHE A 113 -0.39 0.05 16.06
N ASP A 114 0.50 0.90 15.54
CA ASP A 114 1.30 1.86 16.33
C ASP A 114 0.40 2.88 17.05
N ASP A 115 -0.65 3.39 16.38
CA ASP A 115 -1.59 4.35 16.98
C ASP A 115 -2.44 3.73 18.11
N PHE A 116 -2.83 2.46 17.98
CA PHE A 116 -3.68 1.80 19.00
C PHE A 116 -2.91 1.12 20.11
N TYR A 117 -1.76 0.53 19.84
CA TYR A 117 -1.06 -0.30 20.83
C TYR A 117 -0.37 0.54 21.90
N ASP A 118 0.19 1.70 21.55
CA ASP A 118 0.81 2.63 22.51
C ASP A 118 -0.19 3.16 23.56
N ASN A 119 -1.49 3.14 23.24
CA ASN A 119 -2.56 3.64 24.08
C ASN A 119 -3.37 2.55 24.81
N ASN A 120 -3.07 1.26 24.61
CA ASN A 120 -3.83 0.15 25.19
C ASN A 120 -2.94 -0.89 25.90
N PRO A 121 -3.37 -1.45 27.05
CA PRO A 121 -2.64 -2.53 27.72
C PRO A 121 -2.58 -3.80 26.85
N ILE A 122 -1.39 -4.37 26.76
CA ILE A 122 -1.02 -5.57 25.98
C ILE A 122 -1.90 -6.80 26.29
N SER A 123 -2.55 -6.81 27.46
CA SER A 123 -3.39 -7.90 27.95
C SER A 123 -4.75 -8.02 27.23
N SER A 124 -5.29 -6.95 26.64
CA SER A 124 -6.53 -7.04 25.84
C SER A 124 -6.18 -7.27 24.37
N GLY A 125 -6.93 -8.15 23.70
CA GLY A 125 -6.86 -8.26 22.25
C GLY A 125 -7.17 -6.91 21.59
N LEU A 126 -6.52 -6.60 20.48
CA LEU A 126 -6.84 -5.42 19.67
C LEU A 126 -7.84 -5.84 18.59
N ASN A 127 -8.93 -5.10 18.45
CA ASN A 127 -9.77 -5.14 17.24
C ASN A 127 -9.98 -3.69 16.80
N LYS A 128 -9.40 -3.33 15.65
CA LYS A 128 -9.58 -2.01 15.05
C LYS A 128 -10.11 -2.15 13.63
N LYS A 129 -11.34 -1.70 13.44
CA LYS A 129 -11.97 -1.57 12.12
C LYS A 129 -11.79 -0.18 11.55
N ARG A 130 -11.65 -0.10 10.22
CA ARG A 130 -11.57 1.16 9.45
C ARG A 130 -12.75 2.10 9.75
N GLU A 131 -13.95 1.55 9.88
CA GLU A 131 -15.18 2.32 10.19
C GLU A 131 -15.10 3.08 11.52
N ASN A 132 -14.25 2.62 12.44
CA ASN A 132 -14.04 3.21 13.75
C ASN A 132 -12.80 4.12 13.79
N PHE A 133 -12.26 4.52 12.64
CA PHE A 133 -11.15 5.47 12.60
C PHE A 133 -11.59 6.85 13.05
N SER A 134 -10.90 7.38 14.06
CA SER A 134 -10.99 8.77 14.47
C SER A 134 -10.30 9.67 13.42
N SER A 135 -10.56 10.98 13.47
CA SER A 135 -9.85 11.94 12.64
C SER A 135 -8.33 11.88 12.84
N ALA A 136 -7.86 11.55 14.06
CA ALA A 136 -6.43 11.43 14.36
C ALA A 136 -5.80 10.23 13.62
N ASP A 137 -6.49 9.09 13.64
CA ASP A 137 -6.08 7.85 12.96
C ASP A 137 -5.95 8.13 11.45
N LYS A 138 -6.99 8.74 10.85
CA LYS A 138 -7.01 9.06 9.42
C LYS A 138 -5.91 10.05 9.05
N ALA A 139 -5.72 11.09 9.85
CA ALA A 139 -4.70 12.09 9.63
C ALA A 139 -3.29 11.48 9.70
N LEU A 140 -3.03 10.62 10.68
CA LEU A 140 -1.75 9.94 10.84
C LEU A 140 -1.46 8.98 9.67
N ILE A 141 -2.41 8.11 9.32
CA ILE A 141 -2.28 7.16 8.21
C ILE A 141 -2.00 7.92 6.90
N THR A 142 -2.74 9.01 6.67
CA THR A 142 -2.56 9.86 5.48
C THR A 142 -1.19 10.56 5.50
N TYR A 143 -0.75 11.07 6.64
CA TYR A 143 0.55 11.73 6.78
C TYR A 143 1.69 10.75 6.47
N ALA A 144 1.67 9.57 7.07
CA ALA A 144 2.67 8.54 6.81
C ALA A 144 2.65 8.09 5.34
N TYR A 145 1.47 7.90 4.74
CA TYR A 145 1.37 7.60 3.31
C TYR A 145 2.00 8.71 2.46
N VAL A 146 1.66 9.98 2.71
CA VAL A 146 2.21 11.13 1.98
C VAL A 146 3.73 11.25 2.17
N TYR A 147 4.24 10.86 3.33
CA TYR A 147 5.66 10.88 3.63
C TYR A 147 6.43 9.79 2.86
N PHE A 148 5.92 8.55 2.85
CA PHE A 148 6.65 7.39 2.34
C PHE A 148 6.36 7.01 0.89
N LYS A 149 5.18 7.35 0.36
CA LYS A 149 4.72 6.86 -0.94
C LYS A 149 4.84 7.92 -2.03
N LYS A 150 5.26 7.47 -3.21
CA LYS A 150 5.38 8.27 -4.43
C LYS A 150 4.09 8.22 -5.25
N ASP A 151 2.97 8.58 -4.62
CA ASP A 151 1.67 8.71 -5.29
C ASP A 151 1.73 9.85 -6.31
N SER A 152 1.17 9.67 -7.51
CA SER A 152 1.23 10.69 -8.57
C SER A 152 0.55 12.01 -8.20
N ARG A 153 -0.30 12.00 -7.16
CA ARG A 153 -0.95 13.21 -6.61
C ARG A 153 -0.03 14.03 -5.71
N ILE A 154 1.15 13.51 -5.37
CA ILE A 154 2.14 14.12 -4.48
C ILE A 154 3.30 14.65 -5.32
N SER A 155 3.63 15.93 -5.14
CA SER A 155 4.78 16.55 -5.78
C SER A 155 5.89 16.82 -4.78
N GLU A 156 7.12 16.44 -5.10
CA GLU A 156 8.27 16.78 -4.29
C GLU A 156 8.77 18.19 -4.65
N LYS A 157 9.00 19.04 -3.64
CA LYS A 157 9.52 20.41 -3.82
C LYS A 157 10.67 20.69 -2.85
N ARG A 158 11.66 21.42 -3.33
CA ARG A 158 12.73 21.97 -2.49
C ARG A 158 12.38 23.36 -2.01
N SER A 159 12.71 23.64 -0.75
CA SER A 159 12.70 24.99 -0.18
C SER A 159 14.11 25.27 0.34
N GLY A 160 14.83 26.18 -0.31
CA GLY A 160 16.25 26.39 0.00
C GLY A 160 17.13 25.19 -0.39
N ARG A 161 18.28 25.05 0.29
CA ARG A 161 19.35 24.13 -0.13
C ARG A 161 19.16 22.69 0.36
N TYR A 162 18.49 22.50 1.50
CA TYR A 162 18.43 21.21 2.20
C TYR A 162 17.01 20.71 2.48
N ASP A 163 15.99 21.59 2.46
CA ASP A 163 14.64 21.17 2.83
C ASP A 163 13.88 20.63 1.62
N LEU A 164 13.39 19.41 1.79
CA LEU A 164 12.57 18.69 0.84
C LEU A 164 11.18 18.53 1.42
N TYR A 165 10.15 18.72 0.59
CA TYR A 165 8.75 18.65 0.99
C TYR A 165 7.94 17.84 0.00
N ASN A 166 7.05 17.01 0.54
CA ASN A 166 5.94 16.41 -0.18
C ASN A 166 4.79 17.42 -0.15
N VAL A 167 4.38 17.86 -1.34
CA VAL A 167 3.41 18.92 -1.53
C VAL A 167 2.17 18.35 -2.21
N VAL A 168 1.01 18.55 -1.59
CA VAL A 168 -0.26 17.97 -2.01
C VAL A 168 -1.34 19.04 -1.93
N SER A 169 -2.20 19.19 -2.94
CA SER A 169 -3.38 20.06 -2.83
C SER A 169 -4.35 19.52 -1.77
N LYS A 170 -5.16 20.40 -1.18
CA LYS A 170 -6.18 19.98 -0.22
C LYS A 170 -7.11 18.91 -0.80
N ASP A 171 -7.59 19.10 -2.03
CA ASP A 171 -8.47 18.15 -2.71
C ASP A 171 -7.82 16.78 -2.93
N ASN A 172 -6.57 16.75 -3.39
CA ASN A 172 -5.83 15.50 -3.56
C ASN A 172 -5.59 14.82 -2.21
N LEU A 173 -5.30 15.59 -1.16
CA LEU A 173 -5.06 15.05 0.16
C LEU A 173 -6.33 14.43 0.76
N MET A 174 -7.48 15.08 0.58
CA MET A 174 -8.79 14.51 0.95
C MET A 174 -9.08 13.24 0.14
N SER A 175 -8.80 13.23 -1.16
CA SER A 175 -8.93 12.04 -2.01
C SER A 175 -8.02 10.89 -1.54
N ILE A 176 -6.74 11.15 -1.25
CA ILE A 176 -5.81 10.15 -0.70
C ILE A 176 -6.35 9.59 0.63
N MET A 177 -6.78 10.47 1.53
CA MET A 177 -7.33 10.07 2.82
C MET A 177 -8.58 9.20 2.67
N LYS A 178 -9.48 9.56 1.76
CA LYS A 178 -10.66 8.75 1.43
C LYS A 178 -10.27 7.39 0.86
N ASP A 179 -9.26 7.31 -0.01
CA ASP A 179 -8.81 6.04 -0.57
C ASP A 179 -8.27 5.11 0.51
N LEU A 180 -7.47 5.64 1.43
CA LEU A 180 -6.84 4.91 2.52
C LEU A 180 -7.84 4.48 3.61
N THR A 181 -8.75 5.37 3.98
CA THR A 181 -9.56 5.24 5.21
C THR A 181 -11.06 5.10 4.95
N GLY A 182 -11.48 5.15 3.68
CA GLY A 182 -12.88 5.06 3.24
C GLY A 182 -13.67 6.36 3.33
N SER A 183 -13.16 7.40 4.00
CA SER A 183 -13.82 8.71 4.11
C SER A 183 -12.83 9.83 4.39
N SER A 184 -13.23 11.06 4.10
CA SER A 184 -12.48 12.27 4.45
C SER A 184 -13.46 13.43 4.61
N ASN A 185 -13.25 14.29 5.60
CA ASN A 185 -14.03 15.50 5.79
C ASN A 185 -13.15 16.64 6.33
N GLU A 186 -13.73 17.83 6.50
CA GLU A 186 -12.99 19.00 7.00
C GLU A 186 -12.42 18.83 8.40
N THR A 187 -13.10 18.10 9.30
CA THR A 187 -12.58 17.79 10.63
C THR A 187 -11.34 16.93 10.55
N ASP A 188 -11.32 15.95 9.65
CA ASP A 188 -10.14 15.13 9.38
C ASP A 188 -8.96 15.99 8.85
N MET A 189 -9.26 17.00 8.03
CA MET A 189 -8.25 17.95 7.51
C MET A 189 -7.71 18.91 8.57
N GLN A 190 -8.55 19.33 9.53
CA GLN A 190 -8.10 20.11 10.69
C GLN A 190 -7.12 19.31 11.55
N GLU A 191 -7.38 18.02 11.71
CA GLU A 191 -6.47 17.12 12.44
C GLU A 191 -5.17 16.89 11.67
N PHE A 192 -5.23 16.74 10.34
CA PHE A 192 -4.04 16.62 9.48
C PHE A 192 -3.12 17.85 9.52
N ALA A 193 -3.66 19.05 9.78
CA ALA A 193 -2.87 20.28 9.86
C ALA A 193 -1.75 20.23 10.93
N LYS A 194 -1.76 19.23 11.83
CA LYS A 194 -0.68 18.96 12.78
C LYS A 194 0.60 18.44 12.12
N TYR A 195 0.51 17.86 10.92
CA TYR A 195 1.61 17.17 10.24
C TYR A 195 2.20 17.92 9.05
N GLY A 196 1.52 18.97 8.57
CA GLY A 196 1.95 19.74 7.41
C GLY A 196 1.59 21.21 7.51
N THR A 197 2.36 22.06 6.85
CA THR A 197 2.06 23.50 6.79
C THR A 197 1.18 23.80 5.59
N LEU A 198 0.01 24.41 5.82
CA LEU A 198 -0.85 24.89 4.75
C LEU A 198 -0.27 26.18 4.15
N LYS A 199 -0.05 26.21 2.84
CA LYS A 199 0.37 27.38 2.06
C LYS A 199 -0.53 27.52 0.85
N GLY A 200 -1.37 28.56 0.85
CA GLY A 200 -2.47 28.65 -0.12
C GLY A 200 -3.39 27.43 0.03
N ASP A 201 -3.59 26.69 -1.05
CA ASP A 201 -4.41 25.47 -1.08
C ASP A 201 -3.58 24.17 -1.08
N THR A 202 -2.32 24.24 -0.65
CA THR A 202 -1.41 23.08 -0.63
C THR A 202 -0.84 22.84 0.75
N TYR A 203 -0.82 21.58 1.15
CA TYR A 203 -0.12 21.11 2.34
C TYR A 203 1.32 20.79 1.99
N TRP A 204 2.24 21.32 2.79
CA TRP A 204 3.68 21.07 2.69
C TRP A 204 4.08 20.19 3.87
N VAL A 205 4.34 18.93 3.57
CA VAL A 205 4.77 17.91 4.52
C VAL A 205 6.27 17.73 4.35
N GLN A 206 7.04 17.74 5.45
CA GLN A 206 8.49 17.56 5.35
C GLN A 206 8.79 16.16 4.77
N ALA A 207 9.62 16.09 3.73
CA ALA A 207 10.01 14.83 3.07
C ALA A 207 11.33 14.25 3.62
N GLY A 208 11.86 14.83 4.70
CA GLY A 208 13.06 14.37 5.39
C GLY A 208 12.87 14.42 6.90
N GLY A 209 13.38 13.40 7.60
CA GLY A 209 13.20 13.25 9.04
C GLY A 209 13.22 11.78 9.46
N SER A 210 13.13 11.53 10.77
CA SER A 210 12.92 10.19 11.30
C SER A 210 11.50 10.10 11.83
N PHE A 211 10.78 9.08 11.41
CA PHE A 211 9.48 8.73 11.95
C PHE A 211 9.60 7.97 13.29
N GLY A 212 10.68 8.17 14.07
CA GLY A 212 10.90 7.50 15.35
C GLY A 212 11.49 6.09 15.24
N ALA A 213 11.89 5.53 16.38
CA ALA A 213 12.32 4.13 16.50
C ALA A 213 11.11 3.22 16.77
N ALA A 214 11.26 1.91 16.55
CA ALA A 214 10.23 0.95 16.96
C ALA A 214 9.93 1.12 18.46
N GLY A 215 8.64 1.10 18.80
CA GLY A 215 8.21 0.95 20.19
C GLY A 215 8.62 -0.43 20.74
N ASP A 216 8.13 -0.75 21.94
CA ASP A 216 8.41 -2.05 22.56
C ASP A 216 7.84 -3.22 21.74
N SER A 217 6.88 -3.00 20.83
CA SER A 217 6.26 -4.02 19.98
C SER A 217 6.08 -3.57 18.53
N TYR A 218 5.99 -4.51 17.57
CA TYR A 218 5.65 -4.25 16.15
C TYR A 218 5.09 -5.50 15.44
N LEU A 219 4.51 -5.34 14.24
CA LEU A 219 4.08 -6.46 13.39
C LEU A 219 5.25 -7.00 12.56
N SER A 220 5.58 -8.28 12.72
CA SER A 220 6.68 -8.95 12.01
C SER A 220 6.49 -8.90 10.49
N ASP A 221 7.57 -8.55 9.79
CA ASP A 221 7.72 -8.69 8.34
C ASP A 221 8.09 -10.12 7.91
N LYS A 222 8.52 -10.96 8.87
CA LYS A 222 8.84 -12.37 8.64
C LYS A 222 7.60 -13.25 8.68
N ASN A 223 7.59 -14.25 7.80
CA ASN A 223 6.58 -15.31 7.74
C ASN A 223 5.13 -14.81 7.56
N ILE A 224 4.95 -13.70 6.85
CA ILE A 224 3.62 -13.17 6.52
C ILE A 224 2.90 -14.15 5.60
N GLN A 225 1.75 -14.64 6.05
CA GLN A 225 0.88 -15.52 5.29
C GLN A 225 -0.23 -14.71 4.62
N LEU A 226 -0.48 -14.98 3.35
CA LEU A 226 -1.58 -14.41 2.58
C LEU A 226 -2.70 -15.44 2.46
N SER A 227 -3.93 -15.03 2.67
CA SER A 227 -5.12 -15.89 2.54
C SER A 227 -6.35 -15.06 2.19
N ILE A 228 -7.43 -15.72 1.78
CA ILE A 228 -8.72 -15.08 1.51
C ILE A 228 -9.74 -15.54 2.56
N GLU A 229 -10.56 -14.61 3.04
CA GLU A 229 -11.64 -14.89 3.96
C GLU A 229 -12.90 -14.13 3.53
N GLY A 230 -13.86 -14.88 2.96
CA GLY A 230 -15.00 -14.27 2.28
C GLY A 230 -14.54 -13.45 1.07
N ASN A 231 -14.91 -12.18 1.02
CA ASN A 231 -14.52 -11.22 -0.02
C ASN A 231 -13.35 -10.32 0.41
N ARG A 232 -12.54 -10.76 1.38
CA ARG A 232 -11.43 -9.98 1.94
C ARG A 232 -10.10 -10.69 1.75
N VAL A 233 -9.08 -9.91 1.43
CA VAL A 233 -7.69 -10.34 1.41
C VAL A 233 -7.14 -10.19 2.82
N LYS A 234 -6.48 -11.23 3.34
CA LYS A 234 -5.97 -11.28 4.71
C LYS A 234 -4.46 -11.54 4.71
N ILE A 235 -3.72 -10.72 5.46
CA ILE A 235 -2.39 -11.08 5.93
C ILE A 235 -2.39 -11.47 7.41
N THR A 236 -1.63 -12.51 7.73
CA THR A 236 -1.45 -13.01 9.11
C THR A 236 0.03 -13.11 9.42
N GLY A 237 0.41 -12.77 10.65
CA GLY A 237 1.79 -12.84 11.12
C GLY A 237 1.92 -12.72 12.64
N ASP A 238 3.15 -12.54 13.11
CA ASP A 238 3.48 -12.39 14.53
C ASP A 238 3.53 -10.92 14.96
N VAL A 239 3.05 -10.65 16.17
CA VAL A 239 3.40 -9.42 16.90
C VAL A 239 4.63 -9.73 17.73
N LEU A 240 5.71 -8.98 17.50
CA LEU A 240 6.97 -9.12 18.23
C LEU A 240 7.04 -8.09 19.34
N ARG A 241 7.62 -8.47 20.48
CA ARG A 241 7.91 -7.55 21.60
C ARG A 241 9.34 -7.68 22.07
N TYR A 242 9.99 -6.56 22.34
CA TYR A 242 11.32 -6.52 22.90
C TYR A 242 11.33 -7.05 24.34
N GLN A 243 12.24 -7.98 24.61
CA GLN A 243 12.54 -8.48 25.94
C GLN A 243 14.05 -8.34 26.17
N ALA A 244 14.45 -7.76 27.29
CA ALA A 244 15.83 -7.35 27.58
C ALA A 244 16.88 -8.45 27.34
N ASN A 245 16.54 -9.72 27.59
CA ASN A 245 17.48 -10.84 27.49
C ASN A 245 17.30 -11.69 26.21
N SER A 246 16.23 -11.47 25.45
CA SER A 246 15.83 -12.35 24.33
C SER A 246 15.66 -11.60 23.01
N GLY A 247 15.81 -10.26 23.01
CA GLY A 247 15.49 -9.43 21.86
C GLY A 247 13.99 -9.44 21.56
N TYR A 248 13.63 -9.27 20.29
CA TYR A 248 12.23 -9.31 19.86
C TYR A 248 11.73 -10.75 19.75
N VAL A 249 10.72 -11.09 20.56
CA VAL A 249 10.11 -12.42 20.56
C VAL A 249 8.62 -12.34 20.20
N PRO A 250 8.05 -13.36 19.53
CA PRO A 250 6.62 -13.42 19.27
C PRO A 250 5.81 -13.48 20.56
N ILE A 251 4.80 -12.61 20.68
CA ILE A 251 3.90 -12.58 21.83
C ILE A 251 2.44 -12.86 21.48
N LYS A 252 2.04 -12.58 20.24
CA LYS A 252 0.66 -12.67 19.73
C LYS A 252 0.65 -12.89 18.22
N LYS A 253 -0.51 -13.25 17.68
CA LYS A 253 -0.75 -13.27 16.22
C LYS A 253 -1.62 -12.09 15.82
N TYR A 254 -1.35 -11.52 14.65
CA TYR A 254 -2.22 -10.53 14.03
C TYR A 254 -2.90 -11.10 12.78
N ASN A 255 -4.11 -10.60 12.50
CA ASN A 255 -4.82 -10.77 11.25
C ASN A 255 -5.22 -9.39 10.75
N ALA A 256 -4.74 -8.98 9.57
CA ALA A 256 -5.12 -7.73 8.94
C ALA A 256 -5.88 -8.02 7.65
N TYR A 257 -7.06 -7.43 7.53
CA TYR A 257 -8.02 -7.64 6.47
C TYR A 257 -8.07 -6.42 5.56
N PHE A 258 -8.21 -6.65 4.27
CA PHE A 258 -8.30 -5.65 3.22
C PHE A 258 -9.43 -6.00 2.25
N THR A 259 -10.12 -4.98 1.76
CA THR A 259 -11.11 -5.08 0.69
C THR A 259 -10.53 -4.52 -0.61
N ILE A 260 -11.00 -5.03 -1.75
CA ILE A 260 -10.70 -4.40 -3.04
C ILE A 260 -11.43 -3.06 -3.13
N SER A 261 -10.75 -2.06 -3.66
CA SER A 261 -11.21 -0.67 -3.82
C SER A 261 -10.99 -0.22 -5.26
N ASP A 262 -11.33 1.02 -5.58
CA ASP A 262 -11.11 1.62 -6.90
C ASP A 262 -9.86 2.52 -6.94
N ALA A 263 -8.94 2.34 -5.98
CA ALA A 263 -7.73 3.16 -5.85
C ALA A 263 -6.49 2.43 -6.39
N PRO A 264 -6.14 2.59 -7.69
CA PRO A 264 -5.00 1.90 -8.29
C PRO A 264 -3.65 2.20 -7.62
N GLN A 265 -3.48 3.42 -7.10
CA GLN A 265 -2.28 3.85 -6.38
C GLN A 265 -2.02 3.03 -5.11
N LEU A 266 -3.07 2.39 -4.58
CA LEU A 266 -3.01 1.53 -3.40
C LEU A 266 -2.94 0.04 -3.76
N GLY A 267 -2.68 -0.29 -5.04
CA GLY A 267 -2.81 -1.66 -5.55
C GLY A 267 -4.24 -2.19 -5.41
N PHE A 268 -5.23 -1.29 -5.40
CA PHE A 268 -6.64 -1.56 -5.10
C PHE A 268 -6.91 -2.08 -3.69
N LEU A 269 -5.93 -2.11 -2.78
CA LEU A 269 -6.10 -2.61 -1.42
C LEU A 269 -6.50 -1.48 -0.46
N ARG A 270 -7.67 -1.62 0.17
CA ARG A 270 -8.10 -0.74 1.26
C ARG A 270 -8.18 -1.52 2.56
N PHE A 271 -7.50 -1.03 3.59
CA PHE A 271 -7.54 -1.62 4.93
C PHE A 271 -8.98 -1.70 5.45
N ASP A 272 -9.34 -2.82 6.07
CA ASP A 272 -10.67 -3.09 6.61
C ASP A 272 -10.64 -3.27 8.13
N GLU A 273 -9.80 -4.16 8.63
CA GLU A 273 -9.77 -4.53 10.04
C GLU A 273 -8.39 -5.09 10.46
N LEU A 274 -7.93 -4.75 11.67
CA LEU A 274 -6.77 -5.34 12.31
C LEU A 274 -7.20 -6.01 13.61
N ASN A 275 -6.89 -7.30 13.73
CA ASN A 275 -7.20 -8.14 14.87
C ASN A 275 -5.93 -8.72 15.46
N ILE A 276 -5.73 -8.56 16.77
CA ILE A 276 -4.59 -9.09 17.51
C ILE A 276 -5.12 -9.96 18.64
N GLN A 277 -4.72 -11.23 18.59
CA GLN A 277 -5.13 -12.27 19.53
C GLN A 277 -4.11 -12.36 20.66
#